data_AF-A0AAQ5ZDI2-F1
#
_entry.id   AF-A0AAQ5ZDI2-F1
#
_cell.length_a   1.000
_cell.length_b   1.000
_cell.length_c   1.000
_cell.angle_alpha   90.00
_cell.angle_beta   90.00
_cell.angle_gamma   90.00
#
_symmetry.space_group_name_H-M   'P 1'
#
loop_
_entity.id
_entity.type
_entity.pdbx_description
1 polymer ?
#
loop_
_entity_poly.entity_id
_entity_poly.type
_entity_poly.pdbx_seq_one_letter_code
_entity_poly.pdbx_strand_id
1 'polypeptide(L)'
;MMPIWFTYNLDTVATYIQDQSEDCLYLNIYAPTEDGELIDSEARPVMVYIHGGSYMEGTGNMMDGSVLASYGNVVVVTLNYRIGILGFLSTGDQAAKGNYGLLDQIQALRWISKNIGYFGGDPGRITVFGSGIGASCVSLLTLSHHSEGLFHRAIIQSGSALSSWAVNYQPVKYTRMLAERVGCNVLDTVDMVSCLQKKSAKELVEQDIQAARYRVAFGPVIDGDVIPDDPEILMEQGEFLNYDIMLGVNQGEGLRFVENVMDLEDGVSGSDFDFAVSDFVDRRQLNSCTQTGLTRTTRRPGGRPWWPSSPTTNGWSHQW
;
A
#
# COMPACT_ATOMS: atom_id res chain seq x y z
N MET A 1 5.01 -0.34 -7.20
CA MET A 1 4.91 -0.15 -8.66
C MET A 1 3.79 0.81 -8.93
N MET A 2 4.05 1.89 -9.66
CA MET A 2 3.03 2.90 -9.94
C MET A 2 2.03 2.40 -10.99
N PRO A 3 0.76 2.85 -10.94
CA PRO A 3 -0.20 2.55 -11.99
C PRO A 3 0.34 2.97 -13.37
N ILE A 4 0.08 2.18 -14.41
CA ILE A 4 0.63 2.42 -15.76
C ILE A 4 0.29 3.81 -16.31
N TRP A 5 -0.91 4.34 -16.02
CA TRP A 5 -1.30 5.69 -16.42
C TRP A 5 -0.40 6.79 -15.83
N PHE A 6 0.24 6.54 -14.68
CA PHE A 6 1.16 7.47 -14.01
C PHE A 6 2.45 7.65 -14.82
N THR A 7 2.99 6.55 -15.33
CA THR A 7 4.24 6.55 -16.11
C THR A 7 4.10 7.14 -17.51
N TYR A 8 2.88 7.18 -18.08
CA TYR A 8 2.64 7.76 -19.40
C TYR A 8 2.31 9.25 -19.38
N ASN A 9 2.02 9.83 -18.21
CA ASN A 9 1.62 11.24 -18.06
C ASN A 9 2.52 12.00 -17.07
N LEU A 10 3.83 11.79 -17.15
CA LEU A 10 4.79 12.39 -16.22
C LEU A 10 4.71 13.92 -16.14
N ASP A 11 4.40 14.59 -17.25
CA ASP A 11 4.24 16.05 -17.27
C ASP A 11 3.03 16.52 -16.44
N THR A 12 1.93 15.75 -16.45
CA THR A 12 0.73 16.04 -15.64
C THR A 12 0.97 15.69 -14.17
N VAL A 13 1.68 14.59 -13.90
CA VAL A 13 2.07 14.23 -12.54
C VAL A 13 2.97 15.31 -11.93
N ALA A 14 3.93 15.82 -12.72
CA ALA A 14 4.89 16.81 -12.26
C ALA A 14 4.21 18.07 -11.72
N THR A 15 3.10 18.53 -12.31
CA THR A 15 2.40 19.72 -11.82
C THR A 15 1.79 19.53 -10.42
N TYR A 16 1.47 18.29 -10.02
CA TYR A 16 0.96 17.99 -8.68
C TYR A 16 2.05 17.84 -7.61
N ILE A 17 3.31 17.62 -7.99
CA ILE A 17 4.42 17.32 -7.08
C ILE A 17 5.57 18.33 -7.14
N GLN A 18 5.38 19.45 -7.84
CA GLN A 18 6.37 20.53 -7.94
C GLN A 18 6.58 21.26 -6.61
N ASP A 19 5.49 21.48 -5.86
CA ASP A 19 5.53 22.15 -4.56
C ASP A 19 5.51 21.10 -3.44
N GLN A 20 6.64 20.94 -2.76
CA GLN A 20 6.85 19.92 -1.73
C GLN A 20 7.24 20.57 -0.40
N SER A 21 6.62 20.09 0.68
CA SER A 21 6.87 20.55 2.04
C SER A 21 6.76 19.38 3.01
N GLU A 22 7.48 19.42 4.15
CA GLU A 22 7.21 18.52 5.28
C GLU A 22 5.85 18.83 5.94
N ASP A 23 5.41 20.07 5.83
CA ASP A 23 4.04 20.47 6.14
C ASP A 23 3.14 20.05 4.97
N CYS A 24 2.70 18.79 4.99
CA CYS A 24 1.93 18.16 3.92
C CYS A 24 0.65 17.45 4.40
N LEU A 25 0.33 17.50 5.69
CA LEU A 25 -0.80 16.78 6.29
C LEU A 25 -2.14 17.48 6.05
N TYR A 26 -2.56 17.47 4.79
CA TYR A 26 -3.80 18.07 4.29
C TYR A 26 -4.71 17.01 3.68
N LEU A 27 -6.00 17.33 3.63
CA LEU A 27 -7.02 16.55 2.92
C LEU A 27 -7.90 17.48 2.08
N ASN A 28 -8.47 16.93 1.01
CA ASN A 28 -9.41 17.60 0.12
C ASN A 28 -10.79 16.97 0.29
N ILE A 29 -11.84 17.79 0.31
CA ILE A 29 -13.23 17.34 0.47
C ILE A 29 -14.03 17.76 -0.76
N TYR A 30 -14.67 16.78 -1.40
CA TYR A 30 -15.58 16.95 -2.52
C TYR A 30 -16.98 16.60 -2.04
N ALA A 31 -17.77 17.63 -1.73
CA ALA A 31 -19.16 17.50 -1.32
C ALA A 31 -20.07 17.86 -2.50
N PRO A 32 -21.00 16.97 -2.92
CA PRO A 32 -21.91 17.26 -4.01
C PRO A 32 -22.92 18.34 -3.59
N THR A 33 -23.28 19.20 -4.55
CA THR A 33 -24.37 20.18 -4.37
C THR A 33 -25.63 19.60 -5.02
N GLU A 34 -26.67 19.37 -4.24
CA GLU A 34 -28.02 19.13 -4.76
C GLU A 34 -28.86 20.39 -4.56
N ASP A 35 -29.77 20.66 -5.50
CA ASP A 35 -30.75 21.75 -5.41
C ASP A 35 -31.79 21.44 -4.32
N GLY A 36 -31.49 21.85 -3.08
CA GLY A 36 -32.39 21.72 -1.95
C GLY A 36 -31.67 22.02 -0.64
N GLU A 37 -32.36 22.68 0.31
CA GLU A 37 -31.82 22.88 1.66
C GLU A 37 -31.36 21.52 2.22
N LEU A 38 -30.16 21.47 2.79
CA LEU A 38 -29.65 20.32 3.52
C LEU A 38 -30.59 20.05 4.69
N ILE A 39 -31.66 19.28 4.46
CA ILE A 39 -32.51 18.80 5.53
C ILE A 39 -31.60 17.87 6.36
N ASP A 40 -31.48 18.15 7.65
CA ASP A 40 -30.67 17.41 8.65
C ASP A 40 -30.84 15.87 8.62
N SER A 41 -31.77 15.32 7.83
CA SER A 41 -32.07 13.89 7.69
C SER A 41 -31.31 13.14 6.58
N GLU A 42 -30.47 13.78 5.75
CA GLU A 42 -29.79 13.12 4.62
C GLU A 42 -28.25 13.25 4.64
N ALA A 43 -27.60 13.02 5.79
CA ALA A 43 -26.14 12.91 5.84
C ALA A 43 -25.66 11.81 4.86
N ARG A 44 -24.75 12.13 3.94
CA ARG A 44 -24.34 11.26 2.81
C ARG A 44 -23.24 10.27 3.19
N PRO A 45 -23.13 9.09 2.54
CA PRO A 45 -21.96 8.23 2.72
C PRO A 45 -20.66 8.97 2.42
N VAL A 46 -19.58 8.59 3.10
CA VAL A 46 -18.26 9.21 2.94
C VAL A 46 -17.30 8.18 2.38
N MET A 47 -16.62 8.51 1.27
CA MET A 47 -15.59 7.68 0.66
C MET A 47 -14.22 8.34 0.82
N VAL A 48 -13.32 7.69 1.55
CA VAL A 48 -11.99 8.21 1.86
C VAL A 48 -10.95 7.48 1.02
N TYR A 49 -10.31 8.17 0.09
CA TYR A 49 -9.31 7.63 -0.80
C TYR A 49 -7.90 7.73 -0.21
N ILE A 50 -7.20 6.60 -0.15
CA ILE A 50 -5.78 6.52 0.19
C ILE A 50 -5.00 6.23 -1.08
N HIS A 51 -4.15 7.19 -1.47
CA HIS A 51 -3.31 7.05 -2.66
C HIS A 51 -2.19 6.03 -2.45
N GLY A 52 -1.76 5.41 -3.55
CA GLY A 52 -0.55 4.59 -3.61
C GLY A 52 0.71 5.40 -3.98
N GLY A 53 1.72 4.70 -4.52
CA GLY A 53 3.02 5.31 -4.89
C GLY A 53 4.21 4.67 -4.19
N SER A 54 4.20 3.34 -4.05
CA SER A 54 5.33 2.57 -3.47
C SER A 54 5.74 2.99 -2.04
N TYR A 55 4.86 3.70 -1.32
CA TYR A 55 5.13 4.44 -0.07
C TYR A 55 6.15 5.58 -0.20
N MET A 56 6.72 5.83 -1.36
CA MET A 56 7.82 6.79 -1.56
C MET A 56 7.38 8.05 -2.32
N GLU A 57 6.25 7.98 -3.01
CA GLU A 57 5.75 9.06 -3.87
C GLU A 57 4.21 9.08 -3.86
N GLY A 58 3.64 10.09 -4.53
CA GLY A 58 2.19 10.25 -4.68
C GLY A 58 1.58 11.33 -3.79
N THR A 59 0.37 11.73 -4.14
CA THR A 59 -0.44 12.70 -3.40
C THR A 59 -1.92 12.43 -3.66
N GLY A 60 -2.77 12.71 -2.66
CA GLY A 60 -4.22 12.67 -2.80
C GLY A 60 -4.75 13.68 -3.83
N ASN A 61 -3.99 14.73 -4.15
CA ASN A 61 -4.39 15.79 -5.07
C ASN A 61 -4.52 15.31 -6.53
N MET A 62 -3.88 14.18 -6.87
CA MET A 62 -3.95 13.58 -8.20
C MET A 62 -5.31 12.94 -8.50
N MET A 63 -6.15 12.74 -7.48
CA MET A 63 -7.47 12.15 -7.63
C MET A 63 -8.53 13.22 -7.49
N ASP A 64 -9.17 13.56 -8.61
CA ASP A 64 -10.34 14.42 -8.60
C ASP A 64 -11.58 13.64 -8.15
N GLY A 65 -12.07 13.97 -6.95
CA GLY A 65 -13.26 13.36 -6.37
C GLY A 65 -14.59 13.85 -6.94
N SER A 66 -14.59 14.88 -7.79
CA SER A 66 -15.81 15.60 -8.20
C SER A 66 -16.83 14.71 -8.92
N VAL A 67 -16.38 13.88 -9.87
CA VAL A 67 -17.27 13.01 -10.65
C VAL A 67 -17.88 11.94 -9.75
N LEU A 68 -17.07 11.30 -8.89
CA LEU A 68 -17.55 10.28 -7.97
C LEU A 68 -18.52 10.86 -6.93
N ALA A 69 -18.22 12.04 -6.41
CA ALA A 69 -19.09 12.75 -5.47
C ALA A 69 -20.45 13.08 -6.08
N SER A 70 -20.44 13.68 -7.28
CA SER A 70 -21.67 14.08 -7.99
C SER A 70 -22.50 12.87 -8.45
N TYR A 71 -21.86 11.88 -9.10
CA TYR A 71 -22.58 10.73 -9.66
C TYR A 71 -23.08 9.77 -8.57
N GLY A 72 -22.27 9.52 -7.54
CA GLY A 72 -22.59 8.60 -6.46
C GLY A 72 -23.44 9.21 -5.35
N ASN A 73 -23.66 10.53 -5.37
CA ASN A 73 -24.23 11.30 -4.26
C ASN A 73 -23.56 10.98 -2.90
N VAL A 74 -22.22 11.04 -2.89
CA VAL A 74 -21.38 10.75 -1.72
C VAL A 74 -20.40 11.88 -1.47
N VAL A 75 -19.94 12.04 -0.23
CA VAL A 75 -18.79 12.93 0.06
C VAL A 75 -17.51 12.14 -0.23
N VAL A 76 -16.66 12.66 -1.10
CA VAL A 76 -15.34 12.06 -1.38
C VAL A 76 -14.27 12.86 -0.67
N VAL A 77 -13.36 12.15 0.01
CA VAL A 77 -12.20 12.74 0.68
C VAL A 77 -10.94 12.13 0.10
N THR A 78 -9.98 12.95 -0.32
CA THR A 78 -8.62 12.52 -0.62
C THR A 78 -7.67 13.10 0.41
N LEU A 79 -6.62 12.40 0.79
CA LEU A 79 -5.70 12.85 1.84
C LEU A 79 -4.25 12.67 1.45
N ASN A 80 -3.39 13.47 2.06
CA ASN A 80 -1.94 13.30 2.05
C ASN A 80 -1.48 12.76 3.40
N TYR A 81 -0.52 11.84 3.37
CA TYR A 81 0.13 11.27 4.54
C TYR A 81 1.64 11.30 4.32
N ARG A 82 2.44 11.27 5.39
CA ARG A 82 3.90 11.23 5.24
C ARG A 82 4.33 9.96 4.50
N ILE A 83 5.23 10.14 3.55
CA ILE A 83 5.78 9.08 2.69
C ILE A 83 7.29 8.92 2.91
N GLY A 84 7.84 7.81 2.44
CA GLY A 84 9.25 7.46 2.42
C GLY A 84 9.89 7.49 3.80
N ILE A 85 11.07 8.08 3.87
CA ILE A 85 11.86 8.19 5.11
C ILE A 85 11.04 8.90 6.20
N LEU A 86 10.39 10.01 5.87
CA LEU A 86 9.64 10.82 6.86
C LEU A 86 8.38 10.10 7.37
N GLY A 87 7.79 9.22 6.54
CA GLY A 87 6.60 8.45 6.90
C GLY A 87 6.88 7.12 7.59
N PHE A 88 8.02 6.49 7.33
CA PHE A 88 8.20 5.07 7.65
C PHE A 88 9.59 4.69 8.18
N LEU A 89 10.47 5.66 8.48
CA LEU A 89 11.73 5.35 9.14
C LEU A 89 11.50 4.69 10.51
N SER A 90 12.18 3.56 10.73
CA SER A 90 12.13 2.83 11.99
C SER A 90 13.50 2.29 12.38
N THR A 91 13.83 2.41 13.66
CA THR A 91 15.05 1.85 14.27
C THR A 91 14.84 0.44 14.79
N GLY A 92 13.61 -0.10 14.70
CA GLY A 92 13.25 -1.41 15.27
C GLY A 92 13.20 -1.42 16.80
N ASP A 93 13.24 -0.24 17.43
CA ASP A 93 13.17 -0.04 18.87
C ASP A 93 12.32 1.21 19.19
N GLN A 94 12.41 1.71 20.42
CA GLN A 94 11.60 2.84 20.88
C GLN A 94 12.08 4.21 20.37
N ALA A 95 13.28 4.33 19.78
CA ALA A 95 13.80 5.62 19.31
C ALA A 95 13.01 6.15 18.10
N ALA A 96 12.67 5.28 17.16
CA ALA A 96 11.76 5.54 16.06
C ALA A 96 10.99 4.25 15.74
N LYS A 97 9.74 4.16 16.19
CA LYS A 97 8.91 2.96 15.97
C LYS A 97 8.55 2.74 14.51
N GLY A 98 8.36 3.81 13.74
CA GLY A 98 7.89 3.76 12.35
C GLY A 98 6.39 4.05 12.24
N ASN A 99 5.79 3.64 11.11
CA ASN A 99 4.34 3.74 10.85
C ASN A 99 3.73 5.16 10.92
N TYR A 100 4.54 6.22 10.84
CA TYR A 100 4.04 7.60 10.91
C TYR A 100 3.04 7.91 9.79
N GLY A 101 3.27 7.41 8.58
CA GLY A 101 2.32 7.54 7.46
C GLY A 101 0.98 6.83 7.71
N LEU A 102 0.96 5.68 8.40
CA LEU A 102 -0.29 5.03 8.81
C LEU A 102 -0.98 5.81 9.93
N LEU A 103 -0.22 6.34 10.89
CA LEU A 103 -0.74 7.19 11.95
C LEU A 103 -1.35 8.49 11.39
N ASP A 104 -0.79 9.05 10.33
CA ASP A 104 -1.37 10.20 9.63
C ASP A 104 -2.72 9.85 9.00
N GLN A 105 -2.83 8.67 8.36
CA GLN A 105 -4.09 8.17 7.80
C GLN A 105 -5.13 7.96 8.90
N ILE A 106 -4.76 7.34 10.03
CA ILE A 106 -5.62 7.17 11.20
C ILE A 106 -6.06 8.53 11.75
N GLN A 107 -5.15 9.50 11.85
CA GLN A 107 -5.46 10.84 12.32
C GLN A 107 -6.41 11.58 11.36
N ALA A 108 -6.24 11.41 10.05
CA ALA A 108 -7.19 11.93 9.06
C ALA A 108 -8.56 11.27 9.22
N LEU A 109 -8.65 9.95 9.42
CA LEU A 109 -9.91 9.25 9.68
C LEU A 109 -10.59 9.73 10.98
N ARG A 110 -9.82 9.97 12.04
CA ARG A 110 -10.33 10.59 13.29
C ARG A 110 -10.88 11.99 13.03
N TRP A 111 -10.19 12.79 12.22
CA TRP A 111 -10.66 14.13 11.86
C TRP A 111 -11.95 14.05 11.04
N ILE A 112 -12.02 13.16 10.05
CA ILE A 112 -13.19 12.95 9.19
C ILE A 112 -14.38 12.51 10.05
N SER A 113 -14.21 11.50 10.90
CA SER A 113 -15.26 11.02 11.81
C SER A 113 -15.84 12.14 12.70
N LYS A 114 -15.00 13.10 13.13
CA LYS A 114 -15.44 14.21 13.99
C LYS A 114 -16.02 15.41 13.24
N ASN A 115 -15.65 15.63 11.98
CA ASN A 115 -15.92 16.89 11.29
C ASN A 115 -16.74 16.75 10.00
N ILE A 116 -16.83 15.55 9.42
CA ILE A 116 -17.45 15.39 8.08
C ILE A 116 -18.95 15.70 8.08
N GLY A 117 -19.61 15.66 9.24
CA GLY A 117 -20.99 16.14 9.42
C GLY A 117 -21.19 17.59 8.97
N TYR A 118 -20.21 18.47 9.18
CA TYR A 118 -20.28 19.87 8.73
C TYR A 118 -20.21 20.01 7.20
N PHE A 119 -19.81 18.96 6.50
CA PHE A 119 -19.74 18.89 5.04
C PHE A 119 -20.88 18.04 4.46
N GLY A 120 -21.89 17.72 5.27
CA GLY A 120 -23.04 16.90 4.87
C GLY A 120 -22.72 15.40 4.75
N GLY A 121 -21.61 14.94 5.32
CA GLY A 121 -21.22 13.52 5.37
C GLY A 121 -21.68 12.84 6.66
N ASP A 122 -21.95 11.54 6.58
CA ASP A 122 -22.34 10.68 7.68
C ASP A 122 -21.11 9.96 8.27
N PRO A 123 -20.69 10.29 9.51
CA PRO A 123 -19.54 9.64 10.15
C PRO A 123 -19.79 8.15 10.46
N GLY A 124 -21.05 7.71 10.50
CA GLY A 124 -21.43 6.29 10.65
C GLY A 124 -21.36 5.50 9.34
N ARG A 125 -21.09 6.15 8.20
CA ARG A 125 -21.02 5.50 6.88
C ARG A 125 -19.76 5.87 6.10
N ILE A 126 -18.62 5.76 6.78
CA ILE A 126 -17.29 5.92 6.19
C ILE A 126 -16.82 4.62 5.54
N THR A 127 -16.47 4.69 4.26
CA THR A 127 -15.80 3.65 3.46
C THR A 127 -14.40 4.12 3.10
N VAL A 128 -13.37 3.35 3.43
CA VAL A 128 -11.98 3.64 3.03
C VAL A 128 -11.65 2.82 1.80
N PHE A 129 -11.00 3.44 0.81
CA PHE A 129 -10.59 2.74 -0.41
C PHE A 129 -9.25 3.21 -0.93
N GLY A 130 -8.56 2.33 -1.65
CA GLY A 130 -7.26 2.63 -2.21
C GLY A 130 -6.88 1.64 -3.30
N SER A 131 -5.80 1.97 -4.03
CA SER A 131 -5.27 1.13 -5.10
C SER A 131 -3.77 0.85 -4.91
N GLY A 132 -3.35 -0.38 -5.17
CA GLY A 132 -1.95 -0.82 -5.05
C GLY A 132 -1.42 -0.68 -3.62
N ILE A 133 -0.47 0.24 -3.42
CA ILE A 133 -0.01 0.56 -2.07
C ILE A 133 -1.10 1.19 -1.21
N GLY A 134 -1.96 2.04 -1.80
CA GLY A 134 -3.11 2.58 -1.08
C GLY A 134 -4.02 1.47 -0.56
N ALA A 135 -4.25 0.43 -1.39
CA ALA A 135 -4.99 -0.75 -0.97
C ALA A 135 -4.27 -1.56 0.12
N SER A 136 -2.93 -1.61 0.08
CA SER A 136 -2.12 -2.22 1.14
C SER A 136 -2.26 -1.46 2.47
N CYS A 137 -2.27 -0.11 2.42
CA CYS A 137 -2.60 0.73 3.58
C CYS A 137 -4.02 0.42 4.10
N VAL A 138 -5.04 0.38 3.23
CA VAL A 138 -6.41 0.04 3.64
C VAL A 138 -6.45 -1.32 4.33
N SER A 139 -5.78 -2.33 3.76
CA SER A 139 -5.70 -3.67 4.34
C SER A 139 -4.94 -3.71 5.68
N LEU A 140 -3.98 -2.81 5.91
CA LEU A 140 -3.28 -2.70 7.20
C LEU A 140 -4.12 -1.95 8.23
N LEU A 141 -4.86 -0.92 7.82
CA LEU A 141 -5.78 -0.19 8.68
C LEU A 141 -6.90 -1.09 9.21
N THR A 142 -7.40 -2.04 8.42
CA THR A 142 -8.39 -3.04 8.88
C THR A 142 -7.83 -4.02 9.92
N LEU A 143 -6.51 -4.11 10.07
CA LEU A 143 -5.83 -4.99 11.04
C LEU A 143 -5.29 -4.22 12.26
N SER A 144 -5.46 -2.89 12.28
CA SER A 144 -4.96 -2.03 13.35
C SER A 144 -6.07 -1.69 14.34
N HIS A 145 -5.84 -1.97 15.62
CA HIS A 145 -6.77 -1.60 16.69
C HIS A 145 -6.97 -0.08 16.80
N HIS A 146 -6.01 0.73 16.32
CA HIS A 146 -6.12 2.20 16.31
C HIS A 146 -7.19 2.72 15.33
N SER A 147 -7.63 1.89 14.39
CA SER A 147 -8.62 2.21 13.36
C SER A 147 -10.05 1.84 13.75
N GLU A 148 -10.24 1.11 14.85
CA GLU A 148 -11.56 0.62 15.27
C GLU A 148 -12.57 1.77 15.44
N GLY A 149 -13.74 1.59 14.84
CA GLY A 149 -14.83 2.57 14.89
C GLY A 149 -14.59 3.84 14.05
N LEU A 150 -13.46 3.96 13.33
CA LEU A 150 -13.20 5.11 12.47
C LEU A 150 -13.80 4.97 11.06
N PHE A 151 -13.98 3.73 10.60
CA PHE A 151 -14.65 3.41 9.34
C PHE A 151 -15.34 2.05 9.44
N HIS A 152 -16.20 1.76 8.45
CA HIS A 152 -17.10 0.61 8.51
C HIS A 152 -16.92 -0.33 7.31
N ARG A 153 -16.37 0.19 6.19
CA ARG A 153 -16.19 -0.57 4.96
C ARG A 153 -14.84 -0.29 4.33
N ALA A 154 -14.30 -1.28 3.63
CA ALA A 154 -13.03 -1.21 2.93
C ALA A 154 -13.17 -1.67 1.48
N ILE A 155 -12.58 -0.92 0.54
CA ILE A 155 -12.42 -1.36 -0.86
C ILE A 155 -10.93 -1.44 -1.19
N ILE A 156 -10.45 -2.65 -1.47
CA ILE A 156 -9.03 -3.00 -1.58
C ILE A 156 -8.73 -3.38 -3.04
N GLN A 157 -8.26 -2.41 -3.83
CA GLN A 157 -8.03 -2.60 -5.27
C GLN A 157 -6.56 -2.94 -5.55
N SER A 158 -6.29 -4.15 -6.07
CA SER A 158 -4.96 -4.52 -6.58
C SER A 158 -3.80 -4.40 -5.57
N GLY A 159 -4.06 -4.69 -4.29
CA GLY A 159 -3.05 -4.69 -3.23
C GLY A 159 -3.52 -5.42 -1.98
N SER A 160 -2.60 -5.74 -1.07
CA SER A 160 -2.91 -6.43 0.19
C SER A 160 -1.79 -6.26 1.21
N ALA A 161 -2.11 -6.38 2.50
CA ALA A 161 -1.11 -6.40 3.57
C ALA A 161 -0.14 -7.61 3.48
N LEU A 162 -0.51 -8.65 2.70
CA LEU A 162 0.28 -9.87 2.50
C LEU A 162 1.27 -9.80 1.33
N SER A 163 1.26 -8.71 0.57
CA SER A 163 2.18 -8.55 -0.55
C SER A 163 3.62 -8.37 -0.05
N SER A 164 4.62 -8.88 -0.78
CA SER A 164 6.03 -8.83 -0.35
C SER A 164 6.60 -7.41 -0.17
N TRP A 165 5.93 -6.42 -0.76
CA TRP A 165 6.22 -5.00 -0.69
C TRP A 165 5.29 -4.21 0.25
N ALA A 166 4.36 -4.87 0.95
CA ALA A 166 3.42 -4.20 1.83
C ALA A 166 4.05 -3.80 3.17
N VAL A 167 4.91 -4.68 3.72
CA VAL A 167 5.57 -4.52 5.02
C VAL A 167 7.09 -4.61 4.85
N ASN A 168 7.82 -3.79 5.59
CA ASN A 168 9.26 -3.81 5.72
C ASN A 168 9.69 -4.65 6.93
N TYR A 169 10.24 -5.83 6.67
CA TYR A 169 10.77 -6.73 7.71
C TYR A 169 12.23 -6.44 8.10
N GLN A 170 12.89 -5.44 7.49
CA GLN A 170 14.28 -5.09 7.77
C GLN A 170 14.49 -3.57 7.98
N PRO A 171 13.68 -2.89 8.82
CA PRO A 171 13.78 -1.43 8.97
C PRO A 171 15.15 -0.97 9.49
N VAL A 172 15.71 -1.68 10.48
CA VAL A 172 17.01 -1.37 11.09
C VAL A 172 18.13 -1.29 10.03
N LYS A 173 18.10 -2.18 9.03
CA LYS A 173 19.09 -2.22 7.96
C LYS A 173 19.05 -0.94 7.13
N TYR A 174 17.87 -0.56 6.65
CA TYR A 174 17.72 0.60 5.76
C TYR A 174 17.91 1.93 6.50
N THR A 175 17.46 2.02 7.75
CA THR A 175 17.69 3.18 8.61
C THR A 175 19.19 3.39 8.88
N ARG A 176 19.95 2.33 9.16
CA ARG A 176 21.41 2.43 9.30
C ARG A 176 22.11 2.85 8.01
N MET A 177 21.72 2.29 6.87
CA MET A 177 22.26 2.70 5.57
C MET A 177 22.00 4.19 5.29
N LEU A 178 20.81 4.70 5.62
CA LEU A 178 20.51 6.12 5.52
C LEU A 178 21.40 6.95 6.46
N ALA A 179 21.48 6.56 7.74
CA ALA A 179 22.28 7.25 8.74
C ALA A 179 23.76 7.34 8.35
N GLU A 180 24.32 6.30 7.74
CA GLU A 180 25.67 6.31 7.17
C GLU A 180 25.85 7.36 6.08
N ARG A 181 24.89 7.46 5.14
CA ARG A 181 24.99 8.39 4.01
C ARG A 181 24.89 9.85 4.40
N VAL A 182 24.15 10.16 5.46
CA VAL A 182 23.96 11.54 5.93
C VAL A 182 24.86 11.90 7.13
N GLY A 183 25.79 11.01 7.51
CA GLY A 183 26.75 11.27 8.59
C GLY A 183 26.15 11.22 10.00
N CYS A 184 25.08 10.45 10.19
CA CYS A 184 24.41 10.20 11.47
C CYS A 184 24.64 8.77 12.01
N ASN A 185 25.70 8.08 11.56
CA ASN A 185 25.99 6.70 11.98
C ASN A 185 26.57 6.64 13.40
N VAL A 186 25.70 6.74 14.39
CA VAL A 186 26.02 6.54 15.81
C VAL A 186 25.40 5.24 16.32
N LEU A 187 25.98 4.65 17.37
CA LEU A 187 25.53 3.36 17.88
C LEU A 187 24.21 3.46 18.64
N ASP A 188 24.03 4.53 19.41
CA ASP A 188 22.80 4.81 20.13
C ASP A 188 21.70 5.29 19.17
N THR A 189 20.55 4.62 19.18
CA THR A 189 19.47 4.88 18.23
C THR A 189 18.74 6.20 18.52
N VAL A 190 18.71 6.66 19.77
CA VAL A 190 18.11 7.95 20.14
C VAL A 190 18.96 9.10 19.62
N ASP A 191 20.28 9.00 19.76
CA ASP A 191 21.23 9.97 19.18
C ASP A 191 21.19 9.95 17.65
N MET A 192 21.02 8.76 17.04
CA MET A 192 20.88 8.62 15.59
C MET A 192 19.65 9.35 15.08
N VAL A 193 18.48 9.11 15.69
CA VAL A 193 17.23 9.80 15.33
C VAL A 193 17.34 11.30 15.56
N SER A 194 17.94 11.72 16.67
CA SER A 194 18.18 13.15 16.97
C SER A 194 19.11 13.82 15.95
N CYS A 195 20.06 13.09 15.39
CA CYS A 195 20.91 13.57 14.30
C CYS A 195 20.13 13.68 12.99
N LEU A 196 19.32 12.66 12.65
CA LEU A 196 18.49 12.64 11.44
C LEU A 196 17.47 13.78 11.43
N GLN A 197 16.85 14.08 12.57
CA GLN A 197 15.89 15.19 12.72
C GLN A 197 16.50 16.59 12.49
N LYS A 198 17.84 16.71 12.53
CA LYS A 198 18.55 17.97 12.23
C LYS A 198 18.87 18.13 10.74
N LYS A 199 18.66 17.08 9.93
CA LYS A 199 18.86 17.12 8.49
C LYS A 199 17.65 17.76 7.81
N SER A 200 17.89 18.39 6.68
CA SER A 200 16.77 18.87 5.86
C SER A 200 16.04 17.69 5.22
N ALA A 201 14.72 17.82 5.02
CA ALA A 201 13.90 16.85 4.29
C ALA A 201 14.56 16.41 2.97
N LYS A 202 15.05 17.41 2.22
CA LYS A 202 15.71 17.25 0.93
C LYS A 202 16.96 16.37 1.04
N GLU A 203 17.82 16.63 2.02
CA GLU A 203 19.04 15.84 2.24
C GLU A 203 18.73 14.37 2.54
N LEU A 204 17.62 14.10 3.25
CA LEU A 204 17.18 12.74 3.56
C LEU A 204 16.60 12.04 2.34
N VAL A 205 15.65 12.67 1.63
CA VAL A 205 14.90 12.05 0.52
C VAL A 205 15.73 11.88 -0.76
N GLU A 206 16.77 12.67 -0.97
CA GLU A 206 17.69 12.51 -2.12
C GLU A 206 18.63 11.30 -1.99
N GLN A 207 18.61 10.58 -0.86
CA GLN A 207 19.45 9.40 -0.66
C GLN A 207 18.90 8.17 -1.39
N ASP A 208 19.71 7.61 -2.29
CA ASP A 208 19.35 6.42 -3.06
C ASP A 208 19.45 5.09 -2.26
N ILE A 209 18.46 4.82 -1.41
CA ILE A 209 18.41 3.58 -0.61
C ILE A 209 17.60 2.51 -1.34
N GLN A 210 18.32 1.61 -2.04
CA GLN A 210 17.71 0.54 -2.80
C GLN A 210 17.30 -0.66 -1.92
N ALA A 211 16.03 -1.02 -2.00
CA ALA A 211 15.51 -2.24 -1.40
C ALA A 211 15.89 -3.48 -2.24
N ALA A 212 15.83 -4.66 -1.62
CA ALA A 212 15.80 -5.89 -2.41
C ALA A 212 14.58 -5.90 -3.35
N ARG A 213 14.73 -6.52 -4.53
CA ARG A 213 13.67 -6.60 -5.53
C ARG A 213 12.37 -7.13 -4.90
N TYR A 214 11.24 -6.49 -5.24
CA TYR A 214 9.90 -6.78 -4.70
C TYR A 214 9.69 -6.51 -3.21
N ARG A 215 10.62 -5.82 -2.56
CA ARG A 215 10.49 -5.35 -1.18
C ARG A 215 10.52 -3.82 -1.13
N VAL A 216 10.23 -3.29 0.04
CA VAL A 216 10.26 -1.84 0.32
C VAL A 216 11.35 -1.53 1.35
N ALA A 217 12.05 -0.40 1.18
CA ALA A 217 13.07 0.08 2.12
C ALA A 217 12.47 0.90 3.28
N PHE A 218 11.50 1.77 2.96
CA PHE A 218 10.75 2.57 3.93
C PHE A 218 9.26 2.37 3.65
N GLY A 219 8.60 1.63 4.53
CA GLY A 219 7.18 1.29 4.47
C GLY A 219 6.72 0.77 5.83
N PRO A 220 5.45 0.35 5.97
CA PRO A 220 4.91 -0.17 7.22
C PRO A 220 5.79 -1.23 7.88
N VAL A 221 5.87 -1.22 9.20
CA VAL A 221 6.64 -2.17 10.01
C VAL A 221 5.75 -2.81 11.06
N ILE A 222 6.11 -4.02 11.51
CA ILE A 222 5.50 -4.66 12.68
C ILE A 222 6.13 -4.01 13.92
N ASP A 223 5.44 -3.06 14.52
CA ASP A 223 5.91 -2.27 15.66
C ASP A 223 5.37 -2.79 17.01
N GLY A 224 4.47 -3.78 16.98
CA GLY A 224 3.83 -4.30 18.17
C GLY A 224 2.73 -3.39 18.73
N ASP A 225 2.33 -2.35 17.98
CA ASP A 225 1.34 -1.36 18.40
C ASP A 225 0.39 -1.04 17.23
N VAL A 226 0.80 -0.20 16.27
CA VAL A 226 -0.03 0.10 15.10
C VAL A 226 -0.30 -1.17 14.29
N ILE A 227 0.74 -1.97 14.08
CA ILE A 227 0.67 -3.31 13.49
C ILE A 227 1.22 -4.29 14.54
N PRO A 228 0.34 -4.96 15.31
CA PRO A 228 0.74 -5.76 16.46
C PRO A 228 1.60 -6.98 16.13
N ASP A 229 1.32 -7.65 15.01
CA ASP A 229 1.99 -8.88 14.58
C ASP A 229 2.01 -8.95 13.04
N ASP A 230 2.55 -10.04 12.49
CA ASP A 230 2.51 -10.31 11.05
C ASP A 230 1.07 -10.25 10.52
N PRO A 231 0.80 -9.52 9.43
CA PRO A 231 -0.54 -9.44 8.85
C PRO A 231 -1.17 -10.80 8.53
N GLU A 232 -0.37 -11.83 8.21
CA GLU A 232 -0.88 -13.20 8.01
C GLU A 232 -1.51 -13.74 9.31
N ILE A 233 -0.81 -13.56 10.44
CA ILE A 233 -1.26 -13.99 11.76
C ILE A 233 -2.50 -13.20 12.21
N LEU A 234 -2.50 -11.87 12.02
CA LEU A 234 -3.64 -11.01 12.40
C LEU A 234 -4.90 -11.36 11.61
N MET A 235 -4.75 -11.74 10.33
CA MET A 235 -5.87 -12.22 9.52
C MET A 235 -6.40 -13.56 10.01
N GLU A 236 -5.55 -14.50 10.40
CA GLU A 236 -5.99 -15.79 10.99
C GLU A 236 -6.73 -15.61 12.32
N GLN A 237 -6.39 -14.58 13.10
CA GLN A 237 -7.06 -14.23 14.36
C GLN A 237 -8.42 -13.56 14.16
N GLY A 238 -8.71 -13.04 12.97
CA GLY A 238 -10.01 -12.45 12.64
C GLY A 238 -10.18 -10.99 13.08
N GLU A 239 -9.10 -10.25 13.31
CA GLU A 239 -9.13 -8.83 13.71
C GLU A 239 -9.88 -7.93 12.71
N PHE A 240 -9.96 -8.32 11.44
CA PHE A 240 -10.65 -7.57 10.38
C PHE A 240 -12.15 -7.89 10.21
N LEU A 241 -12.72 -8.81 11.00
CA LEU A 241 -14.08 -9.34 10.77
C LEU A 241 -15.21 -8.32 10.95
N ASN A 242 -14.92 -7.12 11.48
CA ASN A 242 -15.90 -6.08 11.75
C ASN A 242 -16.22 -5.18 10.54
N TYR A 243 -15.55 -5.37 9.39
CA TYR A 243 -15.68 -4.49 8.23
C TYR A 243 -16.38 -5.19 7.04
N ASP A 244 -17.22 -4.46 6.30
CA ASP A 244 -17.64 -4.90 4.97
C ASP A 244 -16.47 -4.70 3.99
N ILE A 245 -15.98 -5.76 3.35
CA ILE A 245 -14.81 -5.69 2.46
C ILE A 245 -15.17 -6.05 1.02
N MET A 246 -14.78 -5.19 0.09
CA MET A 246 -14.71 -5.48 -1.34
C MET A 246 -13.23 -5.51 -1.76
N LEU A 247 -12.80 -6.56 -2.47
CA LEU A 247 -11.44 -6.65 -2.98
C LEU A 247 -11.42 -7.21 -4.41
N GLY A 248 -10.36 -6.89 -5.16
CA GLY A 248 -10.21 -7.34 -6.53
C GLY A 248 -8.83 -7.09 -7.11
N VAL A 249 -8.56 -7.72 -8.25
CA VAL A 249 -7.32 -7.61 -9.03
C VAL A 249 -7.64 -7.44 -10.50
N ASN A 250 -6.72 -6.86 -11.26
CA ASN A 250 -6.80 -6.76 -12.71
C ASN A 250 -6.30 -8.06 -13.37
N GLN A 251 -6.75 -8.32 -14.60
CA GLN A 251 -6.33 -9.51 -15.37
C GLN A 251 -4.81 -9.55 -15.63
N GLY A 252 -4.16 -8.38 -15.76
CA GLY A 252 -2.77 -8.25 -16.20
C GLY A 252 -1.90 -7.36 -15.31
N GLU A 253 -1.98 -7.48 -13.99
CA GLU A 253 -1.20 -6.66 -13.04
C GLU A 253 0.31 -6.65 -13.33
N GLY A 254 0.83 -7.80 -13.76
CA GLY A 254 2.25 -8.04 -13.98
C GLY A 254 2.83 -7.48 -15.29
N LEU A 255 2.15 -6.60 -16.03
CA LEU A 255 2.63 -6.13 -17.33
C LEU A 255 4.08 -5.61 -17.29
N ARG A 256 4.39 -4.77 -16.30
CA ARG A 256 5.73 -4.18 -16.13
C ARG A 256 6.81 -5.19 -15.73
N PHE A 257 6.43 -6.38 -15.25
CA PHE A 257 7.39 -7.45 -14.95
C PHE A 257 7.96 -8.07 -16.22
N VAL A 258 7.18 -8.06 -17.31
CA VAL A 258 7.55 -8.63 -18.60
C VAL A 258 7.88 -7.56 -19.65
N GLU A 259 7.64 -6.28 -19.40
CA GLU A 259 7.84 -5.18 -20.38
C GLU A 259 9.25 -5.17 -21.02
N ASN A 260 10.30 -5.49 -20.27
CA ASN A 260 11.68 -5.54 -20.81
C ASN A 260 11.99 -6.82 -21.61
N VAL A 261 11.09 -7.79 -21.62
CA VAL A 261 11.17 -9.05 -22.38
C VAL A 261 9.96 -9.23 -23.30
N MET A 262 9.11 -8.20 -23.43
CA MET A 262 8.03 -8.14 -24.39
C MET A 262 8.59 -7.70 -25.73
N ASP A 263 8.40 -8.52 -26.76
CA ASP A 263 8.56 -8.05 -28.13
C ASP A 263 7.28 -7.31 -28.53
N LEU A 264 7.41 -6.10 -29.10
CA LEU A 264 6.27 -5.23 -29.41
C LEU A 264 5.37 -5.83 -30.51
N GLU A 265 5.91 -6.72 -31.34
CA GLU A 265 5.16 -7.38 -32.43
C GLU A 265 4.53 -8.71 -32.02
N ASP A 266 5.22 -9.52 -31.19
CA ASP A 266 4.81 -10.90 -30.88
C ASP A 266 4.37 -11.13 -29.40
N GLY A 267 4.43 -10.09 -28.56
CA GLY A 267 4.11 -10.18 -27.14
C GLY A 267 5.23 -10.86 -26.33
N VAL A 268 4.89 -11.57 -25.26
CA VAL A 268 5.86 -12.32 -24.44
C VAL A 268 5.94 -13.74 -24.97
N SER A 269 7.13 -14.19 -25.39
CA SER A 269 7.33 -15.59 -25.75
C SER A 269 7.20 -16.49 -24.51
N GLY A 270 6.80 -17.75 -24.68
CA GLY A 270 6.69 -18.69 -23.55
C GLY A 270 8.01 -18.85 -22.78
N SER A 271 9.15 -18.81 -23.47
CA SER A 271 10.48 -18.87 -22.87
C SER A 271 10.82 -17.62 -22.05
N ASP A 272 10.41 -16.44 -22.50
CA ASP A 272 10.67 -15.19 -21.78
C ASP A 272 9.80 -15.09 -20.52
N PHE A 273 8.56 -15.58 -20.60
CA PHE A 273 7.70 -15.72 -19.45
C PHE A 273 8.28 -16.69 -18.40
N ASP A 274 8.72 -17.87 -18.84
CA ASP A 274 9.33 -18.87 -17.96
C ASP A 274 10.62 -18.34 -17.32
N PHE A 275 11.45 -17.60 -18.07
CA PHE A 275 12.64 -16.95 -17.53
C PHE A 275 12.28 -15.90 -16.47
N ALA A 276 11.32 -15.02 -16.77
CA ALA A 276 10.90 -14.00 -15.81
C ALA A 276 10.38 -14.65 -14.52
N VAL A 277 9.47 -15.62 -14.63
CA VAL A 277 8.88 -16.33 -13.48
C VAL A 277 9.93 -17.08 -12.66
N SER A 278 10.86 -17.78 -13.31
CA SER A 278 11.93 -18.50 -12.59
C SER A 278 12.87 -17.55 -11.83
N ASP A 279 13.27 -16.43 -12.45
CA ASP A 279 14.07 -15.40 -11.76
C ASP A 279 13.32 -14.79 -10.55
N PHE A 280 11.99 -14.64 -10.64
CA PHE A 280 11.18 -14.22 -9.49
C PHE A 280 11.17 -15.25 -8.35
N VAL A 281 10.91 -16.53 -8.67
CA VAL A 281 10.81 -17.61 -7.67
C VAL A 281 12.15 -17.86 -6.99
N ASP A 282 13.25 -17.93 -7.75
CA ASP A 282 14.58 -18.22 -7.22
C ASP A 282 15.04 -17.12 -6.25
N ARG A 283 14.77 -15.85 -6.59
CA ARG A 283 15.07 -14.72 -5.70
C ARG A 283 14.18 -14.65 -4.47
N ARG A 284 12.98 -15.23 -4.52
CA ARG A 284 12.11 -15.38 -3.34
C ARG A 284 12.61 -16.49 -2.40
N GLN A 285 13.08 -17.63 -2.95
CA GLN A 285 13.55 -18.78 -2.18
C GLN A 285 14.95 -18.62 -1.56
N LEU A 286 15.87 -17.92 -2.22
CA LEU A 286 17.24 -17.70 -1.71
C LEU A 286 17.29 -17.05 -0.32
N ASN A 287 16.22 -16.35 0.10
CA ASN A 287 16.15 -15.69 1.40
C ASN A 287 15.20 -16.33 2.43
N SER A 288 14.38 -17.33 2.06
CA SER A 288 13.59 -18.08 3.07
C SER A 288 14.37 -19.26 3.66
N CYS A 289 15.25 -19.88 2.86
CA CYS A 289 16.14 -20.97 3.32
C CYS A 289 17.24 -20.48 4.27
N THR A 290 17.64 -19.20 4.20
CA THR A 290 18.63 -18.62 5.12
C THR A 290 18.04 -18.22 6.48
N GLN A 291 16.71 -18.10 6.60
CA GLN A 291 16.05 -17.78 7.87
C GLN A 291 15.58 -19.02 8.65
N THR A 292 15.35 -20.17 8.02
CA THR A 292 14.78 -21.35 8.70
C THR A 292 15.75 -22.48 9.00
N GLY A 293 17.04 -22.38 8.63
CA GLY A 293 18.03 -23.41 8.97
C GLY A 293 17.70 -24.82 8.44
N LEU A 294 16.74 -24.94 7.52
CA LEU A 294 16.30 -26.23 6.98
C LEU A 294 17.15 -26.57 5.75
N THR A 295 18.22 -27.32 6.00
CA THR A 295 18.97 -28.01 4.94
C THR A 295 18.06 -28.97 4.18
N ARG A 296 18.14 -28.87 2.85
CA ARG A 296 17.50 -29.71 1.83
C ARG A 296 17.56 -31.20 2.17
N THR A 297 16.52 -31.77 2.78
CA THR A 297 16.32 -33.22 2.78
C THR A 297 15.85 -33.65 1.40
N THR A 298 16.64 -34.50 0.77
CA THR A 298 16.38 -35.16 -0.51
C THR A 298 15.00 -35.84 -0.52
N ARG A 299 14.30 -35.69 -1.65
CA ARG A 299 12.99 -36.32 -1.96
C ARG A 299 12.99 -37.80 -1.56
N ARG A 300 12.01 -38.21 -0.74
CA ARG A 300 11.55 -39.61 -0.71
C ARG A 300 10.86 -39.93 -2.05
N PRO A 301 11.16 -41.07 -2.70
CA PRO A 301 10.45 -41.48 -3.91
C PRO A 301 9.08 -42.05 -3.53
N GLY A 302 7.98 -41.49 -4.06
CA GLY A 302 6.66 -42.13 -3.94
C GLY A 302 5.39 -41.27 -3.87
N GLY A 303 5.45 -39.93 -3.97
CA GLY A 303 4.25 -39.08 -3.97
C GLY A 303 3.80 -38.71 -5.40
N ARG A 304 2.57 -39.07 -5.79
CA ARG A 304 1.97 -38.65 -7.07
C ARG A 304 1.77 -37.12 -7.11
N PRO A 305 1.92 -36.46 -8.27
CA PRO A 305 1.63 -35.03 -8.39
C PRO A 305 0.11 -34.77 -8.29
N TRP A 306 -0.28 -33.80 -7.48
CA TRP A 306 -1.62 -33.22 -7.47
C TRP A 306 -1.71 -32.16 -8.57
N TRP A 307 -2.07 -32.60 -9.78
CA TRP A 307 -2.70 -31.77 -10.82
C TRP A 307 -3.59 -32.71 -11.64
N PRO A 308 -4.91 -32.49 -11.75
CA PRO A 308 -5.71 -33.23 -12.70
C PRO A 308 -5.42 -32.69 -14.10
N SER A 309 -4.78 -33.51 -14.93
CA SER A 309 -4.71 -33.34 -16.38
C SER A 309 -6.12 -33.51 -16.98
N SER A 310 -6.66 -32.47 -17.58
CA SER A 310 -7.89 -32.54 -18.38
C SER A 310 -7.65 -33.36 -19.65
N PRO A 311 -8.47 -34.36 -20.00
CA PRO A 311 -8.45 -34.97 -21.32
C PRO A 311 -9.35 -34.20 -22.28
N THR A 312 -8.80 -33.85 -23.43
CA THR A 312 -9.56 -33.50 -24.63
C THR A 312 -10.30 -34.74 -25.16
N THR A 313 -11.60 -34.63 -25.45
CA THR A 313 -12.20 -34.84 -26.79
C THR A 313 -13.73 -34.87 -26.76
N ASN A 314 -14.28 -34.16 -27.76
CA ASN A 314 -15.52 -34.40 -28.51
C ASN A 314 -16.90 -34.17 -27.86
N GLY A 315 -17.52 -33.08 -28.33
CA GLY A 315 -18.83 -33.15 -28.98
C GLY A 315 -20.03 -32.86 -28.09
N TRP A 316 -20.92 -32.02 -28.62
CA TRP A 316 -22.38 -31.94 -28.47
C TRP A 316 -22.87 -30.48 -28.38
N SER A 317 -23.32 -30.03 -29.56
CA SER A 317 -24.36 -29.06 -29.92
C SER A 317 -25.11 -28.23 -28.86
N HIS A 318 -25.26 -26.95 -29.19
CA HIS A 318 -26.43 -26.05 -29.06
C HIS A 318 -27.47 -26.32 -27.96
N GLN A 319 -27.76 -25.31 -27.13
CA GLN A 319 -28.99 -24.48 -27.20
C GLN A 319 -29.16 -23.60 -25.94
N TRP A 320 -29.55 -22.33 -26.21
CA TRP A 320 -29.95 -21.22 -25.34
C TRP A 320 -28.86 -20.45 -24.59
#